data_AF-A0A2A9DL18-F1
#
_entry.id   AF-A0A2A9DL18-F1
#
_cell.length_a   1.000
_cell.length_b   1.000
_cell.length_c   1.000
_cell.angle_alpha   90.00
_cell.angle_beta   90.00
_cell.angle_gamma   90.00
#
_symmetry.space_group_name_H-M   'P 1'
#
loop_
_entity.id
_entity.type
_entity.pdbx_description
1 polymer ?
#
loop_
_entity_poly.entity_id
_entity_poly.type
_entity_poly.pdbx_seq_one_letter_code
_entity_poly.pdbx_strand_id
1 'polypeptide(L)'
;MSAENPDYTSADAGADTPTESPGEQVDREETVGPPEHVVAAFYSHTGRAPHPVPAGRAWDYGWKVGNIVFSPVEGHQAAWSARVREAIRHEGVRCARPLRSADGRVMVAGWRASSFEPGRPEERVDETVAAAVRLDDALRPITEFPDLSASDVFARADRAAWAITPGGNLLPDSEPLDDGLSVVMLRRIQERLEIPGEEFENLQVTHTAMLDTTIYHDLRTPVVTDIVGAVRPYGYTAALTIVDALIAQACHADIINRFNHIPDLYELVLRGFAYRIYVHELLENPSSQGISRMFEALETVCPTSVQ
;
A
#
# COMPACT_ATOMS: atom_id res chain seq x y z
N MET A 1 44.50 58.81 11.40
CA MET A 1 45.18 58.96 10.09
C MET A 1 45.27 57.56 9.53
N SER A 2 44.20 57.07 8.92
CA SER A 2 43.78 57.32 7.53
C SER A 2 44.63 56.51 6.54
N ALA A 3 44.02 55.45 6.02
CA ALA A 3 44.28 54.83 4.72
C ALA A 3 42.96 54.10 4.38
N GLU A 4 42.01 54.82 3.79
CA GLU A 4 41.72 54.86 2.34
C GLU A 4 41.00 53.60 1.84
N ASN A 5 39.68 53.75 1.72
CA ASN A 5 38.76 52.94 0.94
C ASN A 5 38.94 53.26 -0.56
N PRO A 6 38.71 52.27 -1.42
CA PRO A 6 37.92 52.53 -2.62
C PRO A 6 36.70 51.62 -2.74
N ASP A 7 35.68 52.20 -3.35
CA ASP A 7 34.33 51.71 -3.61
C ASP A 7 34.22 50.26 -4.10
N TYR A 8 33.23 49.55 -3.54
CA TYR A 8 32.62 48.40 -4.21
C TYR A 8 31.11 48.61 -4.30
N THR A 9 30.66 49.03 -5.48
CA THR A 9 29.27 48.98 -5.93
C THR A 9 29.06 47.64 -6.64
N SER A 10 28.24 46.75 -6.09
CA SER A 10 27.65 45.58 -6.78
C SER A 10 26.73 44.86 -5.79
N ALA A 11 25.42 45.12 -5.83
CA ALA A 11 24.42 44.34 -6.56
C ALA A 11 23.89 43.15 -5.74
N ASP A 12 22.60 43.25 -5.41
CA ASP A 12 21.74 42.25 -4.79
C ASP A 12 21.96 40.85 -5.40
N ALA A 13 22.39 39.90 -4.58
CA ALA A 13 22.34 38.50 -4.91
C ALA A 13 20.95 37.98 -4.51
N GLY A 14 20.02 38.05 -5.46
CA GLY A 14 18.73 37.38 -5.38
C GLY A 14 18.94 35.88 -5.19
N ALA A 15 18.20 35.31 -4.23
CA ALA A 15 18.17 33.88 -3.97
C ALA A 15 17.57 33.14 -5.18
N ASP A 16 18.33 32.18 -5.68
CA ASP A 16 17.96 31.30 -6.78
C ASP A 16 16.84 30.35 -6.30
N THR A 17 15.66 30.51 -6.90
CA THR A 17 14.52 29.61 -6.73
C THR A 17 14.67 28.49 -7.76
N PRO A 18 14.51 27.20 -7.43
CA PRO A 18 14.61 26.15 -8.44
C PRO A 18 13.40 26.22 -9.37
N THR A 19 13.68 26.49 -10.64
CA THR A 19 12.72 26.49 -11.75
C THR A 19 12.22 25.06 -11.99
N GLU A 20 10.95 24.80 -11.68
CA GLU A 20 10.25 23.58 -12.12
C GLU A 20 10.08 23.59 -13.64
N SER A 21 10.50 22.50 -14.28
CA SER A 21 10.32 22.26 -15.72
C SER A 21 8.84 22.06 -16.07
N PRO A 22 8.33 22.68 -17.15
CA PRO A 22 6.92 22.58 -17.53
C PRO A 22 6.68 21.31 -18.37
N GLY A 23 5.96 20.35 -17.80
CA GLY A 23 5.53 19.16 -18.52
C GLY A 23 4.53 18.34 -17.73
N GLU A 24 3.33 18.18 -18.29
CA GLU A 24 2.27 17.27 -17.84
C GLU A 24 1.34 17.78 -16.72
N GLN A 25 0.69 18.93 -16.97
CA GLN A 25 -0.66 19.16 -16.44
C GLN A 25 -1.63 18.21 -17.16
N VAL A 26 -1.75 16.98 -16.64
CA VAL A 26 -2.96 16.20 -16.84
C VAL A 26 -4.08 16.99 -16.15
N ASP A 27 -5.14 17.33 -16.88
CA ASP A 27 -6.39 17.87 -16.34
C ASP A 27 -6.92 16.89 -15.28
N ARG A 28 -6.45 17.03 -14.04
CA ARG A 28 -7.05 16.39 -12.88
C ARG A 28 -8.32 17.18 -12.63
N GLU A 29 -9.48 16.55 -12.85
CA GLU A 29 -10.74 17.01 -12.27
C GLU A 29 -10.45 17.54 -10.87
N GLU A 30 -10.83 18.79 -10.58
CA GLU A 30 -10.78 19.33 -9.23
C GLU A 30 -11.47 18.30 -8.33
N THR A 31 -10.69 17.51 -7.59
CA THR A 31 -11.24 16.47 -6.75
C THR A 31 -12.05 17.20 -5.69
N VAL A 32 -13.37 17.21 -5.85
CA VAL A 32 -14.27 17.87 -4.92
C VAL A 32 -14.29 17.01 -3.67
N GLY A 33 -14.11 17.65 -2.50
CA GLY A 33 -14.20 16.96 -1.21
C GLY A 33 -15.53 16.22 -1.01
N PRO A 34 -15.68 15.46 0.09
CA PRO A 34 -16.86 14.64 0.34
C PRO A 34 -18.13 15.50 0.26
N PRO A 35 -19.18 15.03 -0.45
CA PRO A 35 -20.43 15.76 -0.54
C PRO A 35 -21.01 16.10 0.84
N GLU A 36 -21.69 17.24 0.96
CA GLU A 36 -22.24 17.70 2.26
C GLU A 36 -23.15 16.65 2.92
N HIS A 37 -23.96 15.93 2.12
CA HIS A 37 -24.84 14.89 2.63
C HIS A 37 -24.08 13.67 3.18
N VAL A 38 -22.89 13.37 2.65
CA VAL A 38 -21.99 12.34 3.18
C VAL A 38 -21.42 12.81 4.51
N VAL A 39 -20.91 14.04 4.57
CA VAL A 39 -20.38 14.61 5.81
C VAL A 39 -21.47 14.59 6.90
N ALA A 40 -22.68 15.07 6.59
CA ALA A 40 -23.80 15.07 7.52
C ALA A 40 -24.20 13.66 8.01
N ALA A 41 -24.02 12.62 7.20
CA ALA A 41 -24.38 11.26 7.60
C ALA A 41 -23.46 10.69 8.69
N PHE A 42 -22.18 11.10 8.74
CA PHE A 42 -21.18 10.63 9.71
C PHE A 42 -20.87 11.66 10.81
N TYR A 43 -21.23 12.93 10.61
CA TYR A 43 -20.94 14.02 11.51
C TYR A 43 -22.17 14.37 12.35
N SER A 44 -22.14 14.03 13.65
CA SER A 44 -23.29 14.21 14.56
C SER A 44 -23.42 15.58 15.21
N HIS A 45 -22.49 16.52 14.94
CA HIS A 45 -22.51 17.82 15.61
C HIS A 45 -23.48 18.81 14.97
N THR A 46 -24.20 19.54 15.81
CA THR A 46 -25.01 20.70 15.44
C THR A 46 -24.10 21.90 15.14
N GLY A 47 -23.57 21.98 13.92
CA GLY A 47 -22.73 23.10 13.47
C GLY A 47 -22.27 22.92 12.02
N ARG A 48 -21.75 23.99 11.40
CA ARG A 48 -21.13 23.88 10.07
C ARG A 48 -19.89 23.00 10.18
N ALA A 49 -19.82 21.95 9.36
CA ALA A 49 -18.63 21.10 9.31
C ALA A 49 -17.39 21.94 8.95
N PRO A 50 -16.20 21.65 9.53
CA PRO A 50 -14.96 22.28 9.13
C PRO A 50 -14.69 22.13 7.62
N HIS A 51 -13.88 23.01 7.05
CA HIS A 51 -13.51 22.89 5.64
C HIS A 51 -12.72 21.58 5.40
N PRO A 52 -13.04 20.80 4.35
CA PRO A 52 -12.28 19.61 3.99
C PRO A 52 -10.84 19.95 3.62
N VAL A 53 -9.89 19.16 4.11
CA VAL A 53 -8.47 19.26 3.78
C VAL A 53 -7.98 17.91 3.27
N PRO A 54 -7.18 17.83 2.19
CA PRO A 54 -6.61 16.57 1.73
C PRO A 54 -5.87 15.84 2.85
N ALA A 55 -6.18 14.55 3.04
CA ALA A 55 -5.57 13.70 4.07
C ALA A 55 -4.32 12.96 3.57
N GLY A 56 -4.11 12.93 2.24
CA GLY A 56 -2.93 12.34 1.60
C GLY A 56 -3.08 10.85 1.31
N ARG A 57 -2.02 10.28 0.73
CA ARG A 57 -1.98 8.91 0.19
C ARG A 57 -2.37 7.83 1.20
N ALA A 58 -1.89 7.94 2.44
CA ALA A 58 -2.18 6.95 3.48
C ALA A 58 -3.66 6.88 3.88
N TRP A 59 -4.48 7.83 3.44
CA TRP A 59 -5.91 7.84 3.66
C TRP A 59 -6.68 7.67 2.35
N ASP A 60 -6.10 6.95 1.38
CA ASP A 60 -6.61 6.73 0.02
C ASP A 60 -6.95 8.04 -0.69
N TYR A 61 -6.08 9.05 -0.51
CA TYR A 61 -6.29 10.39 -1.06
C TYR A 61 -7.60 11.04 -0.60
N GLY A 62 -8.12 10.62 0.56
CA GLY A 62 -9.33 11.14 1.16
C GLY A 62 -9.20 12.56 1.72
N TRP A 63 -10.23 12.96 2.45
CA TRP A 63 -10.43 14.32 2.95
C TRP A 63 -10.68 14.31 4.45
N LYS A 64 -9.88 15.08 5.18
CA LYS A 64 -10.07 15.34 6.59
C LYS A 64 -11.07 16.47 6.80
N VAL A 65 -12.11 16.21 7.58
CA VAL A 65 -13.09 17.18 8.06
C VAL A 65 -13.13 17.10 9.59
N GLY A 66 -12.54 18.08 10.26
CA GLY A 66 -12.37 18.03 11.73
C GLY A 66 -11.47 16.87 12.15
N ASN A 67 -12.01 15.91 12.90
CA ASN A 67 -11.32 14.69 13.34
C ASN A 67 -11.78 13.44 12.58
N ILE A 68 -12.45 13.60 11.44
CA ILE A 68 -12.90 12.50 10.58
C ILE A 68 -12.17 12.56 9.26
N VAL A 69 -11.73 11.42 8.75
CA VAL A 69 -11.24 11.29 7.38
C VAL A 69 -12.28 10.54 6.56
N PHE A 70 -12.68 11.15 5.45
CA PHE A 70 -13.59 10.60 4.46
C PHE A 70 -12.77 10.13 3.26
N SER A 71 -12.86 8.84 2.95
CA SER A 71 -12.17 8.27 1.79
C SER A 71 -13.19 7.71 0.81
N PRO A 72 -12.98 7.85 -0.51
CA PRO A 72 -13.79 7.16 -1.49
C PRO A 72 -13.65 5.65 -1.27
N VAL A 73 -14.73 4.92 -1.51
CA VAL A 73 -14.73 3.46 -1.47
C VAL A 73 -14.45 2.94 -2.86
N GLU A 74 -13.31 2.30 -3.00
CA GLU A 74 -12.97 1.52 -4.18
C GLU A 74 -13.07 0.03 -3.82
N GLY A 75 -13.71 -0.76 -4.69
CA GLY A 75 -13.84 -2.20 -4.53
C GLY A 75 -14.85 -2.68 -3.48
N HIS A 76 -14.82 -3.99 -3.22
CA HIS A 76 -15.87 -4.69 -2.46
C HIS A 76 -15.53 -4.88 -0.97
N GLN A 77 -14.28 -4.62 -0.57
CA GLN A 77 -13.79 -4.98 0.76
C GLN A 77 -14.04 -3.92 1.85
N ALA A 78 -14.46 -2.70 1.51
CA ALA A 78 -14.51 -1.60 2.48
C ALA A 78 -15.38 -1.88 3.71
N ALA A 79 -16.53 -2.54 3.54
CA ALA A 79 -17.40 -2.93 4.66
C ALA A 79 -16.77 -4.00 5.55
N TRP A 80 -16.07 -4.96 4.93
CA TRP A 80 -15.34 -6.00 5.63
C TRP A 80 -14.16 -5.42 6.42
N SER A 81 -13.35 -4.57 5.80
CA SER A 81 -12.24 -3.86 6.45
C SER A 81 -12.71 -3.09 7.68
N ALA A 82 -13.83 -2.37 7.58
CA ALA A 82 -14.39 -1.66 8.73
C ALA A 82 -14.71 -2.62 9.90
N ARG A 83 -15.35 -3.76 9.65
CA ARG A 83 -15.64 -4.75 10.71
C ARG A 83 -14.37 -5.33 11.32
N VAL A 84 -13.38 -5.67 10.50
CA VAL A 84 -12.10 -6.20 10.97
C VAL A 84 -11.37 -5.17 11.84
N ARG A 85 -11.27 -3.92 11.40
CA ARG A 85 -10.64 -2.84 12.19
C ARG A 85 -11.39 -2.53 13.48
N GLU A 86 -12.71 -2.72 13.53
CA GLU A 86 -13.46 -2.65 14.79
C GLU A 86 -13.05 -3.76 15.76
N ALA A 87 -12.83 -4.98 15.26
CA ALA A 87 -12.58 -6.18 16.04
C ALA A 87 -11.13 -6.37 16.52
N ILE A 88 -10.13 -6.05 15.70
CA ILE A 88 -8.74 -6.40 16.00
C ILE A 88 -8.05 -5.40 16.91
N ARG A 89 -7.26 -5.88 17.87
CA ARG A 89 -6.36 -5.06 18.70
C ARG A 89 -5.08 -5.85 18.95
N HIS A 90 -3.93 -5.21 18.84
CA HIS A 90 -2.64 -5.84 19.12
C HIS A 90 -1.65 -4.82 19.69
N GLU A 91 -0.72 -5.28 20.52
CA GLU A 91 0.39 -4.44 20.98
C GLU A 91 1.38 -4.21 19.84
N GLY A 92 1.77 -2.96 19.58
CA GLY A 92 2.74 -2.64 18.53
C GLY A 92 2.16 -2.40 17.13
N VAL A 93 0.84 -2.54 16.94
CA VAL A 93 0.13 -2.04 15.74
C VAL A 93 -1.30 -1.65 16.10
N ARG A 94 -1.77 -0.50 15.63
CA ARG A 94 -3.16 -0.05 15.80
C ARG A 94 -3.81 0.17 14.44
N CYS A 95 -5.14 0.13 14.39
CA CYS A 95 -5.88 0.55 13.22
C CYS A 95 -6.63 1.86 13.48
N ALA A 96 -6.75 2.71 12.45
CA ALA A 96 -7.67 3.84 12.49
C ALA A 96 -9.10 3.32 12.67
N ARG A 97 -9.83 3.90 13.63
CA ARG A 97 -11.17 3.43 13.98
C ARG A 97 -12.18 3.83 12.89
N PRO A 98 -12.84 2.88 12.21
CA PRO A 98 -13.90 3.22 11.27
C PRO A 98 -15.09 3.85 12.01
N LEU A 99 -15.81 4.73 11.31
CA LEU A 99 -17.00 5.39 11.81
C LEU A 99 -18.22 4.84 11.09
N ARG A 100 -19.32 4.78 11.84
CA ARG A 100 -20.64 4.47 11.30
C ARG A 100 -21.42 5.76 11.13
N SER A 101 -22.25 5.82 10.10
CA SER A 101 -23.23 6.87 9.94
C SER A 101 -24.27 6.82 11.07
N ALA A 102 -25.07 7.88 11.19
CA ALA A 102 -26.13 7.97 12.20
C ALA A 102 -27.14 6.81 12.14
N ASP A 103 -27.32 6.19 10.97
CA ASP A 103 -28.17 5.01 10.75
C ASP A 103 -27.42 3.66 10.79
N GLY A 104 -26.15 3.66 11.22
CA GLY A 104 -25.36 2.46 11.49
C GLY A 104 -24.58 1.88 10.31
N ARG A 105 -24.66 2.49 9.12
CA ARG A 105 -23.93 2.06 7.92
C ARG A 105 -22.44 2.42 8.02
N VAL A 106 -21.60 1.57 7.44
CA VAL A 106 -20.14 1.83 7.31
C VAL A 106 -19.79 2.60 6.03
N MET A 107 -20.76 2.73 5.12
CA MET A 107 -20.59 3.42 3.83
C MET A 107 -21.85 4.21 3.48
N VAL A 108 -21.67 5.41 2.92
CA VAL A 108 -22.76 6.27 2.44
C VAL A 108 -22.34 6.90 1.12
N ALA A 109 -23.14 6.70 0.08
CA ALA A 109 -22.94 7.29 -1.26
C ALA A 109 -21.51 7.11 -1.84
N GLY A 110 -20.91 5.94 -1.64
CA GLY A 110 -19.55 5.65 -2.14
C GLY A 110 -18.42 6.15 -1.24
N TRP A 111 -18.71 6.61 -0.03
CA TRP A 111 -17.72 7.09 0.93
C TRP A 111 -17.72 6.28 2.22
N ARG A 112 -16.54 6.14 2.80
CA ARG A 112 -16.34 5.63 4.15
C ARG A 112 -15.72 6.70 5.04
N ALA A 113 -15.89 6.56 6.34
CA ALA A 113 -15.34 7.47 7.32
C ALA A 113 -14.51 6.72 8.37
N SER A 114 -13.39 7.32 8.78
CA SER A 114 -12.53 6.85 9.86
C SER A 114 -12.18 8.00 10.80
N SER A 115 -11.91 7.68 12.07
CA SER A 115 -11.34 8.66 13.01
C SER A 115 -9.94 9.04 12.54
N PHE A 116 -9.67 10.34 12.43
CA PHE A 116 -8.34 10.84 12.09
C PHE A 116 -7.34 10.51 13.19
N GLU A 117 -6.20 9.95 12.79
CA GLU A 117 -5.03 9.76 13.64
C GLU A 117 -3.91 10.67 13.12
N PRO A 118 -3.22 11.41 13.99
CA PRO A 118 -2.10 12.23 13.56
C PRO A 118 -0.93 11.35 13.12
N GLY A 119 -0.22 11.78 12.10
CA GLY A 119 0.94 11.08 11.56
C GLY A 119 1.07 11.20 10.06
N ARG A 120 2.13 10.60 9.52
CA ARG A 120 2.43 10.54 8.08
C ARG A 120 3.18 9.24 7.76
N PRO A 121 3.20 8.80 6.49
CA PRO A 121 4.13 7.78 6.05
C PRO A 121 5.58 8.19 6.36
N GLU A 122 6.40 7.25 6.79
CA GLU A 122 7.83 7.43 7.03
C GLU A 122 8.59 6.17 6.56
N GLU A 123 9.85 6.33 6.19
CA GLU A 123 10.73 5.24 5.70
C GLU A 123 11.25 4.35 6.85
N ARG A 124 10.34 3.89 7.71
CA ARG A 124 10.65 3.04 8.87
C ARG A 124 10.42 1.56 8.53
N VAL A 125 11.07 1.07 7.48
CA VAL A 125 10.75 -0.24 6.87
C VAL A 125 10.81 -1.38 7.89
N ASP A 126 11.87 -1.50 8.68
CA ASP A 126 11.98 -2.54 9.73
C ASP A 126 10.85 -2.46 10.76
N GLU A 127 10.42 -1.25 11.15
CA GLU A 127 9.28 -1.05 12.06
C GLU A 127 7.96 -1.47 11.37
N THR A 128 7.79 -1.15 10.09
CA THR A 128 6.62 -1.55 9.30
C THR A 128 6.54 -3.07 9.16
N VAL A 129 7.65 -3.76 8.87
CA VAL A 129 7.70 -5.23 8.78
C VAL A 129 7.41 -5.86 10.14
N ALA A 130 7.95 -5.31 11.22
CA ALA A 130 7.65 -5.77 12.57
C ALA A 130 6.17 -5.54 12.96
N ALA A 131 5.55 -4.45 12.48
CA ALA A 131 4.12 -4.19 12.64
C ALA A 131 3.25 -5.11 11.78
N ALA A 132 3.72 -5.48 10.58
CA ALA A 132 3.05 -6.42 9.68
C ALA A 132 2.91 -7.82 10.30
N VAL A 133 3.97 -8.33 10.94
CA VAL A 133 3.93 -9.59 11.68
C VAL A 133 2.88 -9.56 12.80
N ARG A 134 2.85 -8.46 13.56
CA ARG A 134 1.86 -8.24 14.63
C ARG A 134 0.44 -8.09 14.10
N LEU A 135 0.28 -7.55 12.89
CA LEU A 135 -1.01 -7.45 12.24
C LEU A 135 -1.52 -8.83 11.85
N ASP A 136 -0.66 -9.72 11.34
CA ASP A 136 -1.04 -11.12 11.08
C ASP A 136 -1.48 -11.82 12.36
N ASP A 137 -0.76 -11.65 13.48
CA ASP A 137 -1.18 -12.17 14.79
C ASP A 137 -2.58 -11.67 15.19
N ALA A 138 -2.86 -10.38 14.94
CA ALA A 138 -4.15 -9.76 15.22
C ALA A 138 -5.27 -10.25 14.29
N LEU A 139 -4.93 -10.64 13.06
CA LEU A 139 -5.86 -11.10 12.03
C LEU A 139 -6.15 -12.60 12.11
N ARG A 140 -5.26 -13.39 12.73
CA ARG A 140 -5.43 -14.84 12.92
C ARG A 140 -6.80 -15.29 13.45
N PRO A 141 -7.44 -14.63 14.43
CA PRO A 141 -8.76 -15.05 14.92
C PRO A 141 -9.93 -14.64 13.98
N ILE A 142 -9.67 -13.87 12.92
CA ILE A 142 -10.70 -13.43 11.99
C ILE A 142 -11.06 -14.57 11.03
N THR A 143 -12.26 -15.12 11.19
CA THR A 143 -12.81 -16.18 10.32
C THR A 143 -13.63 -15.63 9.15
N GLU A 144 -13.99 -14.35 9.20
CA GLU A 144 -14.69 -13.68 8.10
C GLU A 144 -13.67 -13.28 7.04
N PHE A 145 -13.68 -13.96 5.89
CA PHE A 145 -12.78 -13.64 4.78
C PHE A 145 -13.25 -12.42 3.98
N PRO A 146 -12.32 -11.64 3.41
CA PRO A 146 -12.65 -10.55 2.51
C PRO A 146 -13.38 -11.08 1.27
N ASP A 147 -14.20 -10.22 0.66
CA ASP A 147 -14.75 -10.51 -0.67
C ASP A 147 -13.62 -10.42 -1.70
N LEU A 148 -13.19 -11.57 -2.21
CA LEU A 148 -12.12 -11.73 -3.21
C LEU A 148 -12.72 -11.86 -4.63
N SER A 149 -13.59 -10.92 -4.98
CA SER A 149 -14.36 -10.91 -6.23
C SER A 149 -13.50 -11.22 -7.47
N ALA A 150 -14.09 -11.92 -8.43
CA ALA A 150 -13.47 -12.18 -9.73
C ALA A 150 -13.22 -10.90 -10.54
N SER A 151 -13.98 -9.83 -10.29
CA SER A 151 -13.81 -8.54 -10.95
C SER A 151 -12.72 -7.67 -10.31
N ASP A 152 -12.28 -7.98 -9.10
CA ASP A 152 -11.25 -7.21 -8.40
C ASP A 152 -9.86 -7.56 -8.95
N VAL A 153 -9.19 -6.56 -9.52
CA VAL A 153 -7.83 -6.66 -10.08
C VAL A 153 -6.84 -7.20 -9.06
N PHE A 154 -6.93 -6.78 -7.79
CA PHE A 154 -6.01 -7.22 -6.76
C PHE A 154 -6.26 -8.68 -6.37
N ALA A 155 -7.52 -9.11 -6.24
CA ALA A 155 -7.86 -10.51 -5.99
C ALA A 155 -7.46 -11.43 -7.16
N ARG A 156 -7.55 -10.92 -8.41
CA ARG A 156 -7.07 -11.64 -9.60
C ARG A 156 -5.55 -11.80 -9.60
N ALA A 157 -4.82 -10.72 -9.33
CA ALA A 157 -3.35 -10.76 -9.22
C ALA A 157 -2.89 -11.70 -8.11
N ASP A 158 -3.58 -11.69 -6.96
CA ASP A 158 -3.31 -12.56 -5.82
C ASP A 158 -3.55 -14.05 -6.16
N ARG A 159 -4.57 -14.39 -6.95
CA ARG A 159 -4.74 -15.77 -7.46
C ARG A 159 -3.61 -16.16 -8.42
N ALA A 160 -3.30 -15.30 -9.38
CA ALA A 160 -2.26 -15.56 -10.38
C ALA A 160 -0.87 -15.74 -9.73
N ALA A 161 -0.55 -14.91 -8.73
CA ALA A 161 0.70 -14.95 -7.98
C ALA A 161 0.92 -16.22 -7.17
N TRP A 162 -0.14 -16.99 -6.92
CA TRP A 162 -0.08 -18.24 -6.16
C TRP A 162 -0.14 -19.48 -7.05
N ALA A 163 -0.78 -19.37 -8.22
CA ALA A 163 -0.77 -20.43 -9.23
C ALA A 163 0.53 -20.44 -10.07
N ILE A 164 1.09 -19.26 -10.35
CA ILE A 164 2.31 -18.99 -11.14
C ILE A 164 2.40 -19.87 -12.39
N THR A 165 1.83 -19.36 -13.49
CA THR A 165 1.86 -19.96 -14.82
C THR A 165 2.56 -19.04 -15.81
N PRO A 166 3.91 -19.03 -15.88
CA PRO A 166 4.64 -18.09 -16.74
C PRO A 166 4.38 -18.37 -18.23
N GLY A 167 3.93 -17.34 -18.97
CA GLY A 167 3.53 -17.48 -20.37
C GLY A 167 2.23 -18.26 -20.59
N GLY A 168 1.56 -18.67 -19.50
CA GLY A 168 0.18 -19.13 -19.53
C GLY A 168 -0.78 -17.96 -19.35
N ASN A 169 -2.08 -18.28 -19.34
CA ASN A 169 -3.12 -17.29 -19.10
C ASN A 169 -2.99 -16.73 -17.67
N LEU A 170 -3.17 -15.41 -17.52
CA LEU A 170 -3.26 -14.73 -16.20
C LEU A 170 -4.29 -15.38 -15.28
N LEU A 171 -5.42 -15.80 -15.86
CA LEU A 171 -6.50 -16.54 -15.22
C LEU A 171 -7.03 -17.60 -16.18
N PRO A 172 -7.75 -18.63 -15.70
CA PRO A 172 -8.56 -19.47 -16.58
C PRO A 172 -9.43 -18.53 -17.44
N ASP A 173 -9.30 -18.62 -18.76
CA ASP A 173 -10.00 -17.82 -19.77
C ASP A 173 -9.47 -16.40 -20.08
N SER A 174 -8.32 -15.96 -19.54
CA SER A 174 -7.68 -14.74 -20.05
C SER A 174 -6.76 -15.01 -21.25
N GLU A 175 -6.41 -13.97 -22.00
CA GLU A 175 -5.29 -14.08 -22.94
C GLU A 175 -3.97 -14.38 -22.19
N PRO A 176 -3.01 -15.06 -22.85
CA PRO A 176 -1.65 -15.20 -22.34
C PRO A 176 -1.00 -13.83 -22.14
N LEU A 177 -0.04 -13.77 -21.22
CA LEU A 177 0.83 -12.61 -21.10
C LEU A 177 1.69 -12.43 -22.36
N ASP A 178 1.84 -11.19 -22.80
CA ASP A 178 2.78 -10.84 -23.85
C ASP A 178 4.21 -11.21 -23.45
N ASP A 179 4.98 -11.74 -24.40
CA ASP A 179 6.37 -12.10 -24.18
C ASP A 179 7.19 -10.83 -23.88
N GLY A 180 7.54 -10.62 -22.61
CA GLY A 180 8.10 -9.38 -22.11
C GLY A 180 8.74 -9.54 -20.72
N LEU A 181 9.15 -8.41 -20.14
CA LEU A 181 9.92 -8.40 -18.88
C LEU A 181 9.17 -9.09 -17.73
N SER A 182 7.84 -8.94 -17.67
CA SER A 182 6.97 -9.61 -16.70
C SER A 182 7.06 -11.13 -16.79
N VAL A 183 7.00 -11.70 -18.01
CA VAL A 183 7.14 -13.15 -18.23
C VAL A 183 8.53 -13.63 -17.84
N VAL A 184 9.58 -12.87 -18.15
CA VAL A 184 10.97 -13.21 -17.76
C VAL A 184 11.11 -13.27 -16.24
N MET A 185 10.59 -12.27 -15.51
CA MET A 185 10.62 -12.25 -14.05
C MET A 185 9.78 -13.37 -13.44
N LEU A 186 8.58 -13.64 -13.97
CA LEU A 186 7.72 -14.72 -13.49
C LEU A 186 8.33 -16.11 -13.69
N ARG A 187 9.00 -16.36 -14.84
CA ARG A 187 9.76 -17.61 -15.05
C ARG A 187 10.87 -17.76 -14.02
N ARG A 188 11.63 -16.69 -13.78
CA ARG A 188 12.69 -16.71 -12.76
C ARG A 188 12.15 -17.00 -11.37
N ILE A 189 11.04 -16.35 -10.99
CA ILE A 189 10.38 -16.62 -9.73
C ILE A 189 9.99 -18.10 -9.65
N GLN A 190 9.31 -18.62 -10.68
CA GLN A 190 8.88 -20.03 -10.73
C GLN A 190 10.04 -21.01 -10.54
N GLU A 191 11.19 -20.77 -11.17
CA GLU A 191 12.39 -21.61 -11.07
C GLU A 191 13.01 -21.65 -9.65
N ARG A 192 12.65 -20.69 -8.79
CA ARG A 192 13.20 -20.57 -7.43
C ARG A 192 12.24 -20.96 -6.32
N LEU A 193 10.97 -21.17 -6.64
CA LEU A 193 10.01 -21.64 -5.66
C LEU A 193 10.21 -23.13 -5.42
N GLU A 194 10.33 -23.50 -4.16
CA GLU A 194 10.49 -24.88 -3.71
C GLU A 194 9.16 -25.47 -3.24
N ILE A 195 8.21 -24.63 -2.81
CA ILE A 195 6.92 -25.05 -2.27
C ILE A 195 5.82 -24.64 -3.26
N PRO A 196 5.01 -25.57 -3.80
CA PRO A 196 3.81 -25.23 -4.58
C PRO A 196 2.80 -24.39 -3.76
N GLY A 197 2.06 -23.50 -4.42
CA GLY A 197 1.14 -22.59 -3.72
C GLY A 197 0.02 -23.30 -2.95
N GLU A 198 -0.44 -24.43 -3.49
CA GLU A 198 -1.47 -25.30 -2.91
C GLU A 198 -1.02 -26.12 -1.70
N GLU A 199 0.30 -26.25 -1.47
CA GLU A 199 0.86 -26.99 -0.33
C GLU A 199 0.92 -26.16 0.95
N PHE A 200 0.69 -24.85 0.88
CA PHE A 200 0.61 -24.02 2.07
C PHE A 200 -0.67 -24.29 2.87
N GLU A 201 -0.50 -24.82 4.07
CA GLU A 201 -1.58 -25.06 5.02
C GLU A 201 -1.83 -23.84 5.94
N ASN A 202 -2.93 -23.87 6.70
CA ASN A 202 -3.26 -22.88 7.74
C ASN A 202 -3.37 -21.42 7.24
N LEU A 203 -4.04 -21.23 6.10
CA LEU A 203 -4.32 -19.89 5.57
C LEU A 203 -5.12 -19.04 6.55
N GLN A 204 -4.82 -17.75 6.60
CA GLN A 204 -5.51 -16.76 7.42
C GLN A 204 -5.73 -15.45 6.67
N VAL A 205 -6.49 -14.53 7.26
CA VAL A 205 -6.55 -13.15 6.76
C VAL A 205 -5.18 -12.49 6.93
N THR A 206 -4.70 -11.89 5.85
CA THR A 206 -3.45 -11.12 5.76
C THR A 206 -3.74 -9.77 5.11
N HIS A 207 -2.76 -8.87 5.07
CA HIS A 207 -2.87 -7.53 4.53
C HIS A 207 -1.84 -7.25 3.42
N THR A 208 -2.27 -6.63 2.32
CA THR A 208 -1.45 -6.49 1.11
C THR A 208 -0.92 -5.08 0.83
N ALA A 209 -1.10 -4.13 1.75
CA ALA A 209 -0.79 -2.71 1.51
C ALA A 209 -0.16 -1.96 2.70
N MET A 210 0.56 -2.67 3.57
CA MET A 210 1.14 -2.10 4.80
C MET A 210 1.95 -0.80 4.59
N LEU A 211 2.79 -0.74 3.55
CA LEU A 211 3.66 0.43 3.32
C LEU A 211 2.84 1.68 2.98
N ASP A 212 1.68 1.49 2.36
CA ASP A 212 0.80 2.56 1.90
C ASP A 212 -0.22 2.97 2.95
N THR A 213 -0.64 2.04 3.80
CA THR A 213 -1.67 2.25 4.83
C THR A 213 -1.10 2.54 6.21
N THR A 214 0.22 2.59 6.40
CA THR A 214 0.82 2.83 7.73
C THR A 214 1.29 4.28 7.90
N ILE A 215 0.88 4.90 9.01
CA ILE A 215 1.34 6.23 9.42
C ILE A 215 2.04 6.20 10.77
N TYR A 216 2.99 7.11 10.92
CA TYR A 216 3.85 7.28 12.09
C TYR A 216 3.67 8.66 12.71
N HIS A 217 3.72 8.72 14.04
CA HIS A 217 3.70 9.96 14.81
C HIS A 217 4.65 9.85 16.00
N ASP A 218 5.83 10.42 15.86
CA ASP A 218 6.92 10.35 16.84
C ASP A 218 7.28 8.89 17.17
N LEU A 219 7.25 8.54 18.46
CA LEU A 219 7.55 7.22 19.02
C LEU A 219 6.28 6.43 19.38
N ARG A 220 5.10 6.87 18.90
CA ARG A 220 3.84 6.17 19.15
C ARG A 220 3.75 4.93 18.28
N THR A 221 2.98 3.95 18.74
CA THR A 221 2.63 2.76 17.95
C THR A 221 2.06 3.16 16.59
N PRO A 222 2.56 2.57 15.48
CA PRO A 222 2.09 2.87 14.13
C PRO A 222 0.60 2.61 13.98
N VAL A 223 -0.02 3.37 13.07
CA VAL A 223 -1.43 3.25 12.74
C VAL A 223 -1.58 2.78 11.31
N VAL A 224 -2.26 1.66 11.14
CA VAL A 224 -2.79 1.18 9.87
C VAL A 224 -4.13 1.87 9.61
N THR A 225 -4.21 2.72 8.60
CA THR A 225 -5.39 3.51 8.25
C THR A 225 -6.50 2.66 7.64
N ASP A 226 -6.13 1.59 6.93
CA ASP A 226 -7.06 0.64 6.34
C ASP A 226 -6.45 -0.77 6.13
N ILE A 227 -7.33 -1.78 6.03
CA ILE A 227 -6.95 -3.17 5.75
C ILE A 227 -7.46 -3.58 4.37
N VAL A 228 -6.53 -3.87 3.48
CA VAL A 228 -6.73 -4.53 2.19
C VAL A 228 -6.42 -6.01 2.36
N GLY A 229 -7.44 -6.86 2.34
CA GLY A 229 -7.36 -8.24 2.78
C GLY A 229 -6.98 -9.23 1.67
N ALA A 230 -6.18 -10.22 2.04
CA ALA A 230 -5.97 -11.47 1.29
C ALA A 230 -6.05 -12.68 2.24
N VAL A 231 -6.21 -13.89 1.71
CA VAL A 231 -6.28 -15.12 2.53
C VAL A 231 -5.06 -15.98 2.26
N ARG A 232 -4.00 -15.83 3.06
CA ARG A 232 -2.65 -16.37 2.80
C ARG A 232 -1.96 -16.86 4.08
N PRO A 233 -0.82 -17.56 3.99
CA PRO A 233 -0.07 -18.02 5.15
C PRO A 233 0.38 -16.88 6.05
N TYR A 234 0.62 -17.21 7.31
CA TYR A 234 1.24 -16.29 8.27
C TYR A 234 2.54 -15.70 7.72
N GLY A 235 2.75 -14.39 7.89
CA GLY A 235 3.94 -13.69 7.42
C GLY A 235 3.81 -13.10 6.02
N TYR A 236 2.73 -13.39 5.28
CA TYR A 236 2.55 -12.83 3.93
C TYR A 236 2.44 -11.30 3.94
N THR A 237 1.83 -10.72 4.98
CA THR A 237 1.77 -9.26 5.16
C THR A 237 3.17 -8.65 5.27
N ALA A 238 4.06 -9.31 6.02
CA ALA A 238 5.44 -8.88 6.18
C ALA A 238 6.25 -9.06 4.88
N ALA A 239 6.05 -10.17 4.18
CA ALA A 239 6.70 -10.43 2.90
C ALA A 239 6.33 -9.37 1.84
N LEU A 240 5.04 -9.04 1.69
CA LEU A 240 4.61 -7.97 0.79
C LEU A 240 5.16 -6.60 1.21
N THR A 241 5.21 -6.31 2.51
CA THR A 241 5.84 -5.08 3.03
C THR A 241 7.31 -4.97 2.59
N ILE A 242 8.07 -6.08 2.67
CA ILE A 242 9.46 -6.15 2.21
C ILE A 242 9.54 -5.90 0.71
N VAL A 243 8.70 -6.58 -0.08
CA VAL A 243 8.67 -6.42 -1.55
C VAL A 243 8.40 -4.97 -1.94
N ASP A 244 7.39 -4.35 -1.34
CA ASP A 244 7.03 -2.96 -1.62
C ASP A 244 8.16 -1.99 -1.26
N ALA A 245 8.83 -2.23 -0.13
CA ALA A 245 9.96 -1.41 0.29
C ALA A 245 11.17 -1.58 -0.64
N LEU A 246 11.43 -2.79 -1.15
CA LEU A 246 12.49 -3.03 -2.13
C LEU A 246 12.17 -2.34 -3.47
N ILE A 247 10.94 -2.44 -3.96
CA ILE A 247 10.48 -1.76 -5.19
C ILE A 247 10.55 -0.24 -5.03
N ALA A 248 10.21 0.28 -3.85
CA ALA A 248 10.33 1.69 -3.51
C ALA A 248 11.78 2.15 -3.26
N GLN A 249 12.75 1.23 -3.29
CA GLN A 249 14.16 1.47 -2.94
C GLN A 249 14.33 2.05 -1.52
N ALA A 250 13.40 1.75 -0.62
CA ALA A 250 13.38 2.21 0.76
C ALA A 250 14.19 1.29 1.71
N CYS A 251 14.64 0.13 1.24
CA CYS A 251 15.50 -0.77 2.00
C CYS A 251 16.42 -1.62 1.10
N HIS A 252 17.42 -2.25 1.71
CA HIS A 252 18.28 -3.26 1.06
C HIS A 252 17.73 -4.68 1.25
N ALA A 253 18.07 -5.60 0.34
CA ALA A 253 17.63 -7.01 0.35
C ALA A 253 18.02 -7.77 1.63
N ASP A 254 19.03 -7.31 2.38
CA ASP A 254 19.42 -7.86 3.69
C ASP A 254 18.29 -7.85 4.72
N ILE A 255 17.23 -7.07 4.51
CA ILE A 255 16.04 -7.13 5.36
C ILE A 255 15.43 -8.53 5.43
N ILE A 256 15.52 -9.31 4.34
CA ILE A 256 15.05 -10.70 4.30
C ILE A 256 15.80 -11.54 5.35
N ASN A 257 17.12 -11.33 5.48
CA ASN A 257 17.93 -12.00 6.49
C ASN A 257 17.57 -11.56 7.92
N ARG A 258 17.23 -10.28 8.13
CA ARG A 258 16.82 -9.77 9.46
C ARG A 258 15.50 -10.37 9.94
N PHE A 259 14.60 -10.70 9.00
CA PHE A 259 13.28 -11.26 9.29
C PHE A 259 13.16 -12.76 8.99
N ASN A 260 14.28 -13.48 8.83
CA ASN A 260 14.30 -14.92 8.49
C ASN A 260 13.64 -15.86 9.53
N HIS A 261 13.24 -15.32 10.68
CA HIS A 261 12.44 -16.02 11.68
C HIS A 261 10.97 -16.18 11.27
N ILE A 262 10.50 -15.45 10.25
CA ILE A 262 9.19 -15.64 9.65
C ILE A 262 9.23 -16.94 8.82
N PRO A 263 8.30 -17.89 9.05
CA PRO A 263 8.24 -19.14 8.29
C PRO A 263 8.16 -18.89 6.79
N ASP A 264 8.96 -19.63 6.01
CA ASP A 264 8.97 -19.63 4.54
C ASP A 264 9.09 -18.23 3.91
N LEU A 265 9.72 -17.27 4.60
CA LEU A 265 9.72 -15.86 4.19
C LEU A 265 10.20 -15.66 2.75
N TYR A 266 11.22 -16.39 2.31
CA TYR A 266 11.75 -16.26 0.95
C TYR A 266 10.71 -16.67 -0.12
N GLU A 267 9.98 -17.78 0.12
CA GLU A 267 8.86 -18.22 -0.73
C GLU A 267 7.76 -17.16 -0.82
N LEU A 268 7.43 -16.54 0.32
CA LEU A 268 6.41 -15.50 0.42
C LEU A 268 6.86 -14.21 -0.28
N VAL A 269 8.14 -13.84 -0.19
CA VAL A 269 8.71 -12.67 -0.88
C VAL A 269 8.67 -12.86 -2.40
N LEU A 270 9.04 -14.04 -2.89
CA LEU A 270 8.97 -14.36 -4.33
C LEU A 270 7.52 -14.29 -4.85
N ARG A 271 6.55 -14.81 -4.09
CA ARG A 271 5.11 -14.64 -4.40
C ARG A 271 4.64 -13.20 -4.30
N GLY A 272 5.21 -12.41 -3.39
CA GLY A 272 4.95 -10.98 -3.29
C GLY A 272 5.41 -10.22 -4.54
N PHE A 273 6.58 -10.55 -5.10
CA PHE A 273 7.00 -10.02 -6.40
C PHE A 273 6.05 -10.45 -7.52
N ALA A 274 5.67 -11.74 -7.59
CA ALA A 274 4.71 -12.21 -8.58
C ALA A 274 3.38 -11.45 -8.48
N TYR A 275 2.90 -11.18 -7.26
CA TYR A 275 1.71 -10.36 -7.02
C TYR A 275 1.85 -8.96 -7.61
N ARG A 276 2.94 -8.24 -7.36
CA ARG A 276 3.14 -6.90 -7.92
C ARG A 276 3.29 -6.90 -9.44
N ILE A 277 3.92 -7.92 -10.01
CA ILE A 277 4.00 -8.10 -11.47
C ILE A 277 2.59 -8.30 -12.05
N TYR A 278 1.79 -9.19 -11.49
CA TYR A 278 0.42 -9.40 -11.97
C TYR A 278 -0.49 -8.19 -11.75
N VAL A 279 -0.32 -7.43 -10.66
CA VAL A 279 -1.02 -6.15 -10.48
C VAL A 279 -0.65 -5.20 -11.62
N HIS A 280 0.64 -5.07 -11.95
CA HIS A 280 1.09 -4.22 -13.05
C HIS A 280 0.44 -4.61 -14.38
N GLU A 281 0.39 -5.90 -14.71
CA GLU A 281 -0.20 -6.39 -15.96
C GLU A 281 -1.72 -6.22 -16.03
N LEU A 282 -2.40 -6.18 -14.89
CA LEU A 282 -3.86 -6.11 -14.82
C LEU A 282 -4.42 -4.68 -14.71
N LEU A 283 -3.57 -3.69 -14.44
CA LEU A 283 -3.97 -2.28 -14.41
C LEU A 283 -4.12 -1.75 -15.83
N GLU A 284 -5.14 -0.92 -16.08
CA GLU A 284 -5.41 -0.35 -17.41
C GLU A 284 -4.32 0.62 -17.87
N ASN A 285 -3.68 1.34 -16.93
CA ASN A 285 -2.64 2.32 -17.21
C ASN A 285 -1.44 2.12 -16.26
N PRO A 286 -0.66 1.05 -16.46
CA PRO A 286 0.43 0.73 -15.56
C PRO A 286 1.64 1.64 -15.81
N SER A 287 2.30 2.08 -14.74
CA SER A 287 3.47 2.97 -14.87
C SER A 287 4.67 2.19 -15.43
N SER A 288 5.29 2.67 -16.51
CA SER A 288 6.49 2.03 -17.11
C SER A 288 7.70 1.99 -16.16
N GLN A 289 7.81 2.94 -15.23
CA GLN A 289 8.83 2.89 -14.17
C GLN A 289 8.58 1.76 -13.17
N GLY A 290 7.33 1.34 -12.99
CA GLY A 290 6.93 0.27 -12.07
C GLY A 290 7.57 -1.06 -12.43
N ILE A 291 7.54 -1.45 -13.70
CA ILE A 291 8.15 -2.73 -14.14
C ILE A 291 9.66 -2.74 -14.02
N SER A 292 10.31 -1.60 -14.30
CA SER A 292 11.77 -1.48 -14.17
C SER A 292 12.22 -1.57 -12.71
N ARG A 293 11.51 -0.90 -11.79
CA ARG A 293 11.80 -1.00 -10.35
C ARG A 293 11.57 -2.39 -9.78
N MET A 294 10.52 -3.09 -10.23
CA MET A 294 10.30 -4.49 -9.86
C MET A 294 11.45 -5.38 -10.32
N PHE A 295 11.93 -5.19 -11.55
CA PHE A 295 13.07 -5.92 -12.07
C PHE A 295 14.35 -5.67 -11.26
N GLU A 296 14.69 -4.40 -11.02
CA GLU A 296 15.85 -4.04 -10.20
C GLU A 296 15.78 -4.63 -8.79
N ALA A 297 14.63 -4.53 -8.13
CA ALA A 297 14.41 -5.10 -6.81
C ALA A 297 14.54 -6.64 -6.82
N LEU A 298 13.96 -7.31 -7.83
CA LEU A 298 14.06 -8.76 -7.97
C LEU A 298 15.50 -9.21 -8.24
N GLU A 299 16.29 -8.48 -9.02
CA GLU A 299 17.73 -8.80 -9.24
C GLU A 299 18.52 -8.78 -7.93
N THR A 300 18.18 -7.92 -6.97
CA THR A 300 18.87 -7.91 -5.66
C THR A 300 18.55 -9.12 -4.78
N VAL A 301 17.38 -9.73 -4.96
CA VAL A 301 16.89 -10.86 -4.17
C VAL A 301 17.22 -12.19 -4.85
N CYS A 302 17.04 -12.24 -6.17
CA CYS A 302 17.25 -13.39 -7.02
C CYS A 302 18.05 -12.96 -8.28
N PRO A 303 19.37 -12.80 -8.16
CA PRO A 303 20.22 -12.36 -9.27
C PRO A 303 20.19 -13.39 -10.40
N THR A 304 20.26 -12.89 -11.64
CA THR A 304 20.48 -13.74 -12.81
C THR A 304 21.81 -14.49 -12.66
N SER A 305 21.80 -15.81 -12.79
CA SER A 305 23.05 -16.56 -12.87
C SER A 305 23.81 -16.10 -14.12
N VAL A 306 24.99 -15.50 -13.94
CA VAL A 306 25.93 -15.24 -15.03
C VAL A 306 26.45 -16.61 -15.48
N GLN A 307 26.02 -17.07 -16.65
CA GLN A 307 26.63 -18.23 -17.31
C GLN A 307 28.01 -17.88 -17.86
#